data_AF-A0A448L7T7-F1
#
_entry.id   AF-A0A448L7T7-F1
#
_cell.length_a   1.000
_cell.length_b   1.000
_cell.length_c   1.000
_cell.angle_alpha   90.00
_cell.angle_beta   90.00
_cell.angle_gamma   90.00
#
_symmetry.space_group_name_H-M   'P 1'
#
loop_
_entity.id
_entity.type
_entity.pdbx_description
1 polymer ?
#
loop_
_entity_poly.entity_id
_entity_poly.type
_entity_poly.pdbx_seq_one_letter_code
_entity_poly.pdbx_strand_id
1 'polypeptide(L)'
;MNEKNRKERKAAKIAFIIQFSYVLLLFLLFGICTLITARKGISTLEEKKALYDDIFRKQADYNFRMDDMFRNMNSLSTKERSGNEHRQLQLIITQERDKMLDEINGTDADSINYALYKSILEQISTTQDAIDRYDREARRRAYNLGQLQKGRRKLR
;
A
#
# COMPACT_ATOMS: atom_id res chain seq x y z
N MET A 1 -43.96 43.22 59.04
CA MET A 1 -44.07 42.74 57.64
C MET A 1 -42.76 42.87 56.85
N ASN A 2 -41.92 43.89 57.08
CA ASN A 2 -40.65 44.10 56.36
C ASN A 2 -39.53 43.06 56.64
N GLU A 3 -39.42 42.53 57.85
CA GLU A 3 -38.34 41.57 58.20
C GLU A 3 -38.56 40.17 57.63
N LYS A 4 -39.81 39.69 57.61
CA LYS A 4 -40.19 38.39 57.03
C LYS A 4 -39.88 38.36 55.52
N ASN A 5 -40.21 39.45 54.83
CA ASN A 5 -39.93 39.68 53.41
C ASN A 5 -38.41 39.73 53.11
N ARG A 6 -37.58 40.20 54.06
CA ARG A 6 -36.11 40.23 53.93
C ARG A 6 -35.46 38.85 54.08
N LYS A 7 -35.97 37.99 54.97
CA LYS A 7 -35.50 36.60 55.14
C LYS A 7 -35.85 35.74 53.93
N GLU A 8 -37.08 35.83 53.44
CA GLU A 8 -37.54 35.09 52.24
C GLU A 8 -36.72 35.47 51.00
N ARG A 9 -36.43 36.76 50.79
CA ARG A 9 -35.55 37.23 49.71
C ARG A 9 -34.11 36.71 49.83
N LYS A 10 -33.56 36.59 51.05
CA LYS A 10 -32.22 36.02 51.26
C LYS A 10 -32.19 34.53 50.94
N ALA A 11 -33.20 33.78 51.36
CA ALA A 11 -33.33 32.36 51.05
C ALA A 11 -33.48 32.12 49.53
N ALA A 12 -34.31 32.92 48.85
CA ALA A 12 -34.46 32.86 47.39
C ALA A 12 -33.16 33.18 46.65
N LYS A 13 -32.38 34.18 47.10
CA LYS A 13 -31.06 34.49 46.54
C LYS A 13 -30.07 33.33 46.72
N ILE A 14 -30.05 32.69 47.88
CA ILE A 14 -29.17 31.54 48.14
C ILE A 14 -29.57 30.35 47.25
N ALA A 15 -30.87 30.04 47.16
CA ALA A 15 -31.37 28.97 46.30
C ALA A 15 -31.03 29.22 44.82
N PHE A 16 -31.17 30.47 44.35
CA PHE A 16 -30.75 30.87 43.00
C PHE A 16 -29.25 30.69 42.80
N ILE A 17 -28.41 31.14 43.74
CA ILE A 17 -26.95 30.98 43.65
C ILE A 17 -26.57 29.50 43.60
N ILE A 18 -27.17 28.64 44.44
CA ILE A 18 -26.90 27.20 44.43
C ILE A 18 -27.27 26.59 43.08
N GLN A 19 -28.46 26.89 42.55
CA GLN A 19 -28.90 26.36 41.26
C GLN A 19 -28.05 26.88 40.11
N PHE A 20 -27.70 28.16 40.13
CA PHE A 20 -26.83 28.78 39.13
C PHE A 20 -25.43 28.17 39.17
N SER A 21 -24.84 28.01 40.36
CA SER A 21 -23.54 27.36 40.55
C SER A 21 -23.56 25.90 40.09
N TYR A 22 -24.65 25.17 40.33
CA TYR A 22 -24.79 23.79 39.88
C TYR A 22 -24.85 23.68 38.36
N VAL A 23 -25.66 24.51 37.69
CA VAL A 23 -25.74 24.54 36.23
C VAL A 23 -24.39 24.99 35.62
N LEU A 24 -23.72 25.97 36.23
CA LEU A 24 -22.39 26.42 35.81
C LEU A 24 -21.35 25.30 35.93
N LEU A 25 -21.38 24.53 37.02
CA LEU A 25 -20.51 23.36 37.20
C LEU A 25 -20.74 22.32 36.11
N LEU A 26 -22.00 21.97 35.83
CA LEU A 26 -22.33 21.02 34.76
C LEU A 26 -21.85 21.51 33.39
N PHE A 27 -22.06 22.79 33.08
CA PHE A 27 -21.60 23.38 31.82
C PHE A 27 -20.07 23.29 31.68
N LEU A 28 -19.32 23.58 32.75
CA LEU A 28 -17.87 23.46 32.76
C LEU A 28 -17.42 21.99 32.57
N LEU A 29 -18.07 21.03 33.24
CA LEU A 29 -17.76 19.61 33.10
C LEU A 29 -18.01 19.12 31.67
N PHE A 30 -19.16 19.47 31.06
CA PHE A 30 -19.43 19.13 29.67
C PHE A 30 -18.45 19.78 28.69
N GLY A 31 -18.05 21.03 28.94
CA GLY A 31 -17.03 21.71 28.15
C GLY A 31 -15.69 20.97 28.21
N ILE A 32 -15.26 20.55 29.39
CA ILE A 32 -14.03 19.76 29.58
C ILE A 32 -14.13 18.40 28.87
N CYS A 33 -15.22 17.66 29.05
CA CYS A 33 -15.45 16.37 28.38
C CYS A 33 -15.41 16.51 26.85
N THR A 34 -16.03 17.56 26.32
CA THR A 34 -16.03 17.87 24.88
C THR A 34 -14.62 18.16 24.39
N LEU A 35 -13.85 18.98 25.12
CA LEU A 35 -12.47 19.31 24.75
C LEU A 35 -11.55 18.07 24.76
N ILE A 36 -11.68 17.21 25.78
CA ILE A 36 -10.90 15.96 25.86
C ILE A 36 -11.24 15.04 24.70
N THR A 37 -12.54 14.90 24.39
CA THR A 37 -13.00 14.06 23.28
C THR A 37 -12.50 14.58 21.94
N ALA A 38 -12.56 15.90 21.71
CA ALA A 38 -12.04 16.53 20.51
C ALA A 38 -10.53 16.30 20.35
N ARG A 39 -9.75 16.47 21.43
CA ARG A 39 -8.29 16.22 21.41
C ARG A 39 -7.95 14.77 21.06
N LYS A 40 -8.66 13.80 21.67
CA LYS A 40 -8.49 12.38 21.32
C LYS A 40 -8.86 12.12 19.86
N GLY A 41 -9.97 12.69 19.39
CA GLY A 41 -10.41 12.58 18.00
C GLY A 41 -9.37 13.10 17.01
N ILE A 42 -8.78 14.27 17.28
CA ILE A 42 -7.70 14.85 16.47
C ILE A 42 -6.48 13.93 16.45
N SER A 43 -6.03 13.48 17.62
CA SER A 43 -4.86 12.59 17.72
C SER A 43 -5.04 11.28 16.94
N THR A 44 -6.21 10.64 17.04
CA THR A 44 -6.51 9.45 16.25
C THR A 44 -6.60 9.74 14.76
N LEU A 45 -7.07 10.93 14.37
CA LEU A 45 -7.13 11.34 12.96
C LEU A 45 -5.73 11.55 12.39
N GLU A 46 -4.85 12.20 13.15
CA GLU A 46 -3.45 12.43 12.77
C GLU A 46 -2.67 11.12 12.64
N GLU A 47 -2.84 10.21 13.60
CA GLU A 47 -2.22 8.87 13.55
C GLU A 47 -2.67 8.09 12.31
N LYS A 48 -3.98 8.04 12.05
CA LYS A 48 -4.52 7.36 10.86
C LYS A 48 -4.05 8.01 9.57
N LYS A 49 -4.01 9.35 9.53
CA LYS A 49 -3.50 10.07 8.36
C LYS A 49 -2.04 9.69 8.08
N ALA A 50 -1.19 9.70 9.10
CA ALA A 50 0.22 9.34 8.96
C ALA A 50 0.38 7.90 8.45
N LEU A 51 -0.43 6.97 8.98
CA LEU A 51 -0.44 5.58 8.52
C LEU A 51 -0.86 5.47 7.03
N TYR A 52 -1.94 6.14 6.63
CA TYR A 52 -2.41 6.10 5.25
C TYR A 52 -1.43 6.78 4.28
N ASP A 53 -0.81 7.88 4.68
CA ASP A 53 0.19 8.57 3.87
C ASP A 53 1.41 7.68 3.62
N ASP A 54 1.87 6.92 4.64
CA ASP A 54 2.95 5.94 4.48
C ASP A 54 2.56 4.80 3.52
N ILE A 55 1.38 4.21 3.71
CA ILE A 55 0.87 3.15 2.83
C ILE A 55 0.78 3.66 1.39
N PHE A 56 0.19 4.85 1.19
CA PHE A 56 0.03 5.42 -0.15
C PHE A 56 1.38 5.68 -0.82
N ARG A 57 2.36 6.19 -0.07
CA ARG A 57 3.71 6.42 -0.57
C ARG A 57 4.39 5.11 -0.98
N LYS A 58 4.28 4.06 -0.16
CA LYS A 58 4.81 2.74 -0.51
C LYS A 58 4.12 2.14 -1.73
N GLN A 59 2.80 2.23 -1.81
CA GLN A 59 2.03 1.78 -2.98
C GLN A 59 2.44 2.52 -4.26
N ALA A 60 2.71 3.83 -4.18
CA ALA A 60 3.19 4.61 -5.32
C ALA A 60 4.58 4.14 -5.80
N ASP A 61 5.51 3.88 -4.87
CA ASP A 61 6.83 3.32 -5.19
C ASP A 61 6.71 1.93 -5.85
N TYR A 62 5.90 1.07 -5.26
CA TYR A 62 5.59 -0.25 -5.78
C TYR A 62 4.98 -0.22 -7.18
N ASN A 63 4.04 0.68 -7.44
CA ASN A 63 3.46 0.86 -8.78
C ASN A 63 4.53 1.29 -9.80
N PHE A 64 5.42 2.21 -9.43
CA PHE A 64 6.49 2.65 -10.32
C PHE A 64 7.43 1.51 -10.70
N ARG A 65 7.84 0.69 -9.73
CA ARG A 65 8.70 -0.48 -9.95
C ARG A 65 8.00 -1.56 -10.77
N MET A 66 6.71 -1.76 -10.52
CA MET A 66 5.85 -2.66 -11.30
C MET A 66 5.78 -2.26 -12.78
N ASP A 67 5.60 -0.96 -13.07
CA ASP A 67 5.58 -0.46 -14.44
C ASP A 67 6.90 -0.71 -15.17
N ASP A 68 8.04 -0.55 -14.49
CA ASP A 68 9.34 -0.86 -15.08
C ASP A 68 9.51 -2.37 -15.34
N MET A 69 9.12 -3.22 -14.39
CA MET A 69 9.09 -4.68 -14.59
C MET A 69 8.19 -5.07 -15.76
N PHE A 70 7.00 -4.49 -15.89
CA PHE A 70 6.11 -4.75 -17.02
C PHE A 70 6.71 -4.30 -18.35
N ARG A 71 7.40 -3.16 -18.37
CA ARG A 71 8.11 -2.69 -19.57
C ARG A 71 9.23 -3.66 -19.95
N ASN A 72 9.99 -4.14 -18.97
CA ASN A 72 11.06 -5.13 -19.18
C ASN A 72 10.50 -6.48 -19.65
N MET A 73 9.38 -6.93 -19.08
CA MET A 73 8.64 -8.12 -19.51
C MET A 73 8.12 -8.01 -20.95
N ASN A 74 7.50 -6.89 -21.30
CA ASN A 74 7.08 -6.65 -22.68
C ASN A 74 8.27 -6.67 -23.63
N SER A 75 9.35 -5.98 -23.22
CA SER A 75 10.61 -5.97 -23.95
C SER A 75 11.12 -7.39 -24.21
N LEU A 76 11.11 -8.29 -23.21
CA LEU A 76 11.52 -9.70 -23.35
C LEU A 76 10.76 -10.43 -24.45
N SER A 77 9.45 -10.17 -24.57
CA SER A 77 8.59 -10.84 -25.55
C SER A 77 8.68 -10.25 -26.96
N THR A 78 8.91 -8.94 -27.10
CA THR A 78 8.74 -8.25 -28.39
C THR A 78 10.03 -7.98 -29.15
N LYS A 79 11.18 -7.88 -28.46
CA LYS A 79 12.47 -7.53 -29.10
C LYS A 79 13.34 -8.77 -29.32
N GLU A 80 13.91 -8.87 -30.51
CA GLU A 80 14.94 -9.88 -30.80
C GLU A 80 16.19 -9.64 -29.95
N ARG A 81 16.75 -10.73 -29.41
CA ARG A 81 17.92 -10.71 -28.53
C ARG A 81 18.78 -11.96 -28.70
N SER A 82 20.07 -11.80 -28.43
CA SER A 82 20.94 -12.95 -28.19
C SER A 82 20.50 -13.75 -26.95
N GLY A 83 20.97 -14.98 -26.83
CA GLY A 83 20.70 -15.82 -25.65
C GLY A 83 21.16 -15.17 -24.34
N ASN A 84 22.31 -14.50 -24.38
CA ASN A 84 22.89 -13.86 -23.20
C ASN A 84 22.09 -12.63 -22.78
N GLU A 85 21.72 -11.75 -23.72
CA GLU A 85 20.90 -10.56 -23.41
C GLU A 85 19.51 -10.94 -22.89
N HIS A 86 18.88 -11.98 -23.45
CA HIS A 86 17.62 -12.49 -22.95
C HIS A 86 17.75 -12.94 -21.48
N ARG A 87 18.79 -13.71 -21.17
CA ARG A 87 19.04 -14.23 -19.81
C ARG A 87 19.38 -13.12 -18.81
N GLN A 88 20.14 -12.11 -19.23
CA GLN A 88 20.45 -10.95 -18.40
C GLN A 88 19.18 -10.17 -18.05
N LEU A 89 18.30 -9.92 -19.03
CA LEU A 89 17.06 -9.19 -18.78
C LEU A 89 16.10 -9.99 -17.88
N GLN A 90 16.03 -11.31 -18.04
CA GLN A 90 15.30 -12.19 -17.10
C GLN A 90 15.82 -12.01 -15.67
N LEU A 91 17.14 -12.02 -15.48
CA LEU A 91 17.77 -11.84 -14.17
C LEU A 91 17.44 -10.48 -13.54
N ILE A 92 17.47 -9.40 -14.32
CA ILE A 92 17.12 -8.05 -13.84
C ILE A 92 15.68 -8.03 -13.29
N ILE A 93 14.73 -8.60 -14.04
CA ILE A 93 13.33 -8.65 -13.61
C ILE A 93 13.17 -9.51 -12.35
N THR A 94 13.85 -10.66 -12.29
CA THR A 94 13.82 -11.54 -11.12
C THR A 94 14.39 -10.85 -9.88
N GLN A 95 15.50 -10.13 -10.01
CA GLN A 95 16.10 -9.39 -8.89
C GLN A 95 15.19 -8.30 -8.34
N GLU A 96 14.58 -7.49 -9.22
CA GLU A 96 13.65 -6.44 -8.78
C GLU A 96 12.39 -7.02 -8.14
N ARG A 97 11.86 -8.12 -8.71
CA ARG A 97 10.73 -8.85 -8.13
C ARG A 97 11.05 -9.38 -6.73
N ASP A 98 12.19 -10.05 -6.57
CA ASP A 98 12.59 -10.67 -5.30
C ASP A 98 12.82 -9.61 -4.22
N LYS A 99 13.52 -8.53 -4.58
CA LYS A 99 13.70 -7.39 -3.69
C LYS A 99 12.37 -6.81 -3.22
N MET A 100 11.42 -6.60 -4.13
CA MET A 100 10.09 -6.09 -3.79
C MET A 100 9.32 -7.07 -2.91
N LEU A 101 9.41 -8.37 -3.20
CA LEU A 101 8.76 -9.42 -2.42
C LEU A 101 9.31 -9.50 -1.00
N ASP A 102 10.63 -9.38 -0.84
CA ASP A 102 11.33 -9.36 0.44
C ASP A 102 10.92 -8.14 1.28
N GLU A 103 10.83 -6.95 0.66
CA GLU A 103 10.36 -5.73 1.32
C GLU A 103 8.92 -5.88 1.84
N ILE A 104 8.03 -6.49 1.05
CA ILE A 104 6.65 -6.73 1.46
C ILE A 104 6.58 -7.79 2.58
N ASN A 105 7.43 -8.82 2.53
CA ASN A 105 7.46 -9.89 3.55
C ASN A 105 8.13 -9.45 4.86
N GLY A 106 9.06 -8.51 4.82
CA GLY A 106 9.79 -8.01 5.99
C GLY A 106 9.00 -7.06 6.90
N THR A 107 7.78 -6.69 6.52
CA THR A 107 6.95 -5.76 7.29
C THR A 107 5.77 -6.50 7.92
N ASP A 108 5.78 -6.71 9.24
CA ASP A 108 4.77 -7.50 9.99
C ASP A 108 3.33 -6.93 9.89
N ALA A 109 3.17 -5.66 9.50
CA ALA A 109 1.88 -5.00 9.31
C ALA A 109 1.26 -5.16 7.91
N ASP A 110 1.98 -5.76 6.95
CA ASP A 110 1.78 -5.52 5.52
C ASP A 110 1.15 -6.69 4.73
N SER A 111 0.75 -7.78 5.40
CA SER A 111 0.15 -8.94 4.71
C SER A 111 -1.13 -8.60 3.94
N ILE A 112 -2.00 -7.74 4.50
CA ILE A 112 -3.29 -7.40 3.88
C ILE A 112 -3.15 -6.27 2.87
N ASN A 113 -2.47 -5.18 3.24
CA ASN A 113 -2.40 -3.96 2.43
C ASN A 113 -1.67 -4.16 1.09
N TYR A 114 -0.81 -5.18 1.00
CA TYR A 114 0.01 -5.45 -0.18
C TYR A 114 -0.18 -6.86 -0.75
N ALA A 115 -1.24 -7.57 -0.34
CA ALA A 115 -1.56 -8.91 -0.84
C ALA A 115 -1.65 -8.96 -2.37
N LEU A 116 -2.25 -7.93 -2.97
CA LEU A 116 -2.39 -7.83 -4.43
C LEU A 116 -1.02 -7.75 -5.13
N TYR A 117 -0.07 -7.00 -4.57
CA TYR A 117 1.28 -6.92 -5.14
C TYR A 117 1.96 -8.28 -5.11
N LYS A 118 1.84 -9.05 -4.02
CA LYS A 118 2.39 -10.42 -3.97
C LYS A 118 1.84 -11.30 -5.09
N SER A 119 0.53 -11.27 -5.30
CA SER A 119 -0.12 -12.04 -6.37
C SER A 119 0.36 -11.62 -7.76
N ILE A 120 0.55 -10.32 -8.00
CA ILE A 120 1.05 -9.83 -9.28
C ILE A 120 2.52 -10.24 -9.49
N LEU A 121 3.36 -10.16 -8.45
CA LEU A 121 4.77 -10.59 -8.52
C LEU A 121 4.91 -12.08 -8.83
N GLU A 122 4.02 -12.92 -8.28
CA GLU A 122 3.92 -14.34 -8.63
C GLU A 122 3.51 -14.53 -10.11
N GLN A 123 2.56 -13.72 -10.59
CA GLN A 123 2.16 -13.76 -12.00
C GLN A 123 3.30 -13.32 -12.94
N ILE A 124 4.13 -12.36 -12.54
CA ILE A 124 5.35 -11.99 -13.28
C ILE A 124 6.26 -13.20 -13.41
N SER A 125 6.52 -13.92 -12.30
CA SER A 125 7.33 -15.16 -12.33
C SER A 125 6.82 -16.16 -13.35
N THR A 126 5.53 -16.46 -13.27
CA THR A 126 4.89 -17.46 -14.12
C THR A 126 4.97 -17.05 -15.60
N THR A 127 4.85 -15.76 -15.87
CA THR A 127 4.96 -15.21 -17.22
C THR A 127 6.41 -15.24 -17.72
N GLN A 128 7.40 -14.94 -16.86
CA GLN A 128 8.83 -15.05 -17.20
C GLN A 128 9.19 -16.48 -17.62
N ASP A 129 8.71 -17.47 -16.87
CA ASP A 129 8.91 -18.89 -17.16
C ASP A 129 8.29 -19.30 -18.50
N ALA A 130 7.08 -18.80 -18.79
CA ALA A 130 6.42 -19.06 -20.06
C ALA A 130 7.23 -18.46 -21.23
N ILE A 131 7.66 -17.20 -21.11
CA ILE A 131 8.49 -16.53 -22.13
C ILE A 131 9.79 -17.30 -22.38
N ASP A 132 10.49 -17.72 -21.32
CA ASP A 132 11.75 -18.46 -21.44
C ASP A 132 11.57 -19.85 -22.11
N ARG A 133 10.44 -20.53 -21.86
CA ARG A 133 10.11 -21.78 -22.58
C ARG A 133 9.90 -21.53 -24.07
N TYR A 134 9.09 -20.52 -24.42
CA TYR A 134 8.82 -20.18 -25.82
C TYR A 134 10.10 -19.79 -26.57
N ASP A 135 10.95 -18.99 -25.95
CA ASP A 135 12.21 -18.57 -26.54
C ASP A 135 13.15 -19.77 -26.78
N ARG A 136 13.29 -20.68 -25.81
CA ARG A 136 14.09 -21.91 -25.98
C ARG A 136 13.57 -22.78 -27.12
N GLU A 137 12.26 -22.94 -27.24
CA GLU A 137 11.65 -23.65 -28.37
C GLU A 137 11.92 -22.97 -29.71
N ALA A 138 11.76 -21.64 -29.78
CA ALA A 138 11.99 -20.87 -31.00
C ALA A 138 13.45 -21.03 -31.47
N ARG A 139 14.42 -20.93 -30.57
CA ARG A 139 15.85 -21.15 -30.88
C ARG A 139 16.12 -22.57 -31.36
N ARG A 140 15.52 -23.59 -30.72
CA ARG A 140 15.66 -24.99 -31.13
C ARG A 140 15.10 -25.23 -32.53
N ARG A 141 13.93 -24.65 -32.85
CA ARG A 141 13.32 -24.72 -34.18
C ARG A 141 14.23 -24.07 -35.23
N ALA A 142 14.75 -22.88 -34.95
CA ALA A 142 15.67 -22.18 -35.85
C ALA A 142 16.94 -23.00 -36.13
N TYR A 143 17.54 -23.58 -35.07
CA TYR A 143 18.70 -24.45 -35.21
C TYR A 143 18.43 -25.69 -36.08
N ASN A 144 17.33 -26.40 -35.79
CA ASN A 144 16.94 -27.60 -36.55
C ASN A 144 16.70 -27.29 -38.04
N LEU A 145 16.01 -26.19 -38.32
CA LEU A 145 15.77 -25.74 -39.70
C LEU A 145 17.09 -25.46 -40.43
N GLY A 146 18.04 -24.80 -39.76
CA GLY A 146 19.37 -24.56 -40.31
C GLY A 146 20.15 -25.83 -40.63
N GLN A 147 20.05 -26.87 -39.79
CA GLN A 147 20.67 -28.17 -40.04
C GLN A 147 20.04 -28.90 -41.24
N LEU A 148 18.70 -28.89 -41.33
CA LEU A 148 17.98 -29.48 -42.47
C LEU A 148 18.38 -28.81 -43.80
N GLN A 149 18.52 -27.49 -43.81
CA GLN A 149 18.99 -26.75 -45.00
C GLN A 149 20.43 -27.12 -45.39
N LYS A 150 21.33 -27.25 -44.41
CA LYS A 150 22.72 -27.70 -44.65
C LYS A 150 22.77 -29.12 -45.20
N GLY A 151 21.95 -30.04 -44.65
CA GLY A 151 21.83 -31.42 -45.15
C GLY A 151 21.35 -31.46 -46.60
N ARG A 152 20.31 -30.68 -46.93
CA ARG A 152 19.78 -30.58 -48.29
C ARG A 152 20.80 -30.06 -49.31
N ARG A 153 21.67 -29.12 -48.92
CA ARG A 153 22.74 -28.60 -49.78
C ARG A 153 23.87 -29.61 -50.02
N LYS A 154 24.09 -30.58 -49.13
CA LYS A 154 25.11 -31.64 -49.30
C LYS A 154 24.63 -32.80 -50.19
N LEU A 155 23.33 -32.93 -50.40
CA LEU A 155 22.70 -33.98 -51.22
C LEU A 155 22.45 -33.55 -52.68
N ARG A 156 22.79 -32.30 -53.02
CA ARG A 156 22.84 -31.76 -54.39
C ARG A 156 24.28 -31.57 -54.80
#